data_AF-A0A952BV03-F1
#
_entry.id   AF-A0A952BV03-F1
#
_cell.length_a   1.000
_cell.length_b   1.000
_cell.length_c   1.000
_cell.angle_alpha   90.00
_cell.angle_beta   90.00
_cell.angle_gamma   90.00
#
_symmetry.space_group_name_H-M   'P 1'
#
loop_
_entity.id
_entity.type
_entity.pdbx_description
1 polymer ?
#
loop_
_entity_poly.entity_id
_entity_poly.type
_entity_poly.pdbx_seq_one_letter_code
_entity_poly.pdbx_strand_id
1 'polypeptide(L)'
;MLEYSPELQIELKEGETVITYLGDSEVRAVLPVAEKQGFILGLLPHPSLIHGRVAYGVCARLEDAVSDILTAKGKKMLDMMRCNGTIVLNSVKVGEPFTLTAGTAVGEKLLPKILRFLKLVLSLREIYPKPFKLMTRKDKSIDTAALGIILVEHGRSSVLTRRILEDSAANDGMMHALILAPRSIFEMTRFLFVSMFMRGFGRGSFWPEYVGHIKSDGINVSSTEEFVYAMDGDSFTGNSIDLVVTPRCLSMLPGRFLSIDAQTPDGKERFKISSLPTGESKTALLQDTLPWIHHASTEEFKELFTILRENSKASESYLILMILATTLATIGLFANSAPVIIGAMILAPLMAPIISLSMGLLRQHEQLVISSTKTIITGILMALGFSVVFTILTPLKSINSEISARLSPTLLDLGVAVVSGIAGAYAHARSEVARSLAGVAIAVALVPPLAVAGIGLGWADFSVFFGASLLFLTNLTGIVLASALTFLALGYSAFSRARRGVMWALALVILVCIPLSVGFKRMVWEHKIVRSLDGTKIAGLRIQDIHVHRHEPLYLSTRLLSTEPITSARIDQVKAHIEKLLEQPVELEVTIAIIR
;
A
#
# COMPACT_ATOMS: atom_id res chain seq x y z
N MET A 1 -24.88 26.21 48.51
CA MET A 1 -23.53 26.05 47.93
C MET A 1 -22.65 25.60 49.08
N LEU A 2 -22.12 24.39 49.03
CA LEU A 2 -21.25 23.83 50.07
C LEU A 2 -19.82 23.87 49.52
N GLU A 3 -18.87 24.30 50.34
CA GLU A 3 -17.45 24.24 49.99
C GLU A 3 -16.97 22.79 50.12
N TYR A 4 -16.16 22.34 49.15
CA TYR A 4 -15.67 20.97 49.17
C TYR A 4 -14.59 20.81 50.24
N SER A 5 -14.73 19.76 51.06
CA SER A 5 -13.70 19.30 52.01
C SER A 5 -13.53 17.79 51.85
N PRO A 6 -12.30 17.25 51.98
CA PRO A 6 -12.08 15.79 52.02
C PRO A 6 -12.87 15.09 53.13
N GLU A 7 -13.22 15.83 54.19
CA GLU A 7 -13.97 15.36 55.36
C GLU A 7 -15.48 15.64 55.25
N LEU A 8 -15.94 16.18 54.12
CA LEU A 8 -17.32 16.59 53.93
C LEU A 8 -18.25 15.37 53.92
N GLN A 9 -18.83 15.04 55.07
CA GLN A 9 -19.88 14.04 55.21
C GLN A 9 -21.22 14.67 54.83
N ILE A 10 -21.58 14.60 53.55
CA ILE A 10 -22.95 14.88 53.12
C ILE A 10 -23.70 13.55 53.00
N GLU A 11 -24.75 13.38 53.79
CA GLU A 11 -25.74 12.33 53.54
C GLU A 11 -26.66 12.78 52.40
N LEU A 12 -26.29 12.44 51.17
CA LEU A 12 -27.11 12.66 49.98
C LEU A 12 -28.01 11.45 49.77
N LYS A 13 -29.27 11.69 49.38
CA LYS A 13 -30.20 10.59 49.08
C LYS A 13 -29.98 10.08 47.66
N GLU A 14 -30.30 8.80 47.46
CA GLU A 14 -30.28 8.19 46.13
C GLU A 14 -31.18 8.99 45.16
N GLY A 15 -30.64 9.30 43.98
CA GLY A 15 -31.36 10.06 42.94
C GLY A 15 -31.37 11.58 43.10
N GLU A 16 -30.79 12.16 44.16
CA GLU A 16 -30.59 13.61 44.24
C GLU A 16 -29.54 14.08 43.23
N THR A 17 -29.78 15.23 42.60
CA THR A 17 -28.82 15.79 41.62
C THR A 17 -27.83 16.71 42.32
N VAL A 18 -26.54 16.39 42.21
CA VAL A 18 -25.42 17.15 42.76
C VAL A 18 -24.62 17.74 41.62
N ILE A 19 -24.58 19.07 41.55
CA ILE A 19 -23.77 19.80 40.56
C ILE A 19 -22.47 20.23 41.25
N THR A 20 -21.33 19.87 40.68
CA THR A 20 -20.01 20.16 41.25
C THR A 20 -19.20 21.09 40.36
N TYR A 21 -18.37 21.93 40.99
CA TYR A 21 -17.37 22.76 40.33
C TYR A 21 -16.01 22.43 40.96
N LEU A 22 -15.45 21.29 40.54
CA LEU A 22 -14.32 20.62 41.17
C LEU A 22 -13.23 20.30 40.14
N GLY A 23 -11.98 20.21 40.57
CA GLY A 23 -10.87 19.75 39.74
C GLY A 23 -10.82 18.23 39.58
N ASP A 24 -9.88 17.75 38.77
CA ASP A 24 -9.72 16.30 38.51
C ASP A 24 -9.46 15.51 39.81
N SER A 25 -8.65 16.05 40.75
CA SER A 25 -8.35 15.44 42.05
C SER A 25 -9.59 15.28 42.92
N GLU A 26 -10.40 16.33 43.06
CA GLU A 26 -11.59 16.31 43.90
C GLU A 26 -12.70 15.47 43.25
N VAL A 27 -12.86 15.53 41.93
CA VAL A 27 -13.80 14.65 41.22
C VAL A 27 -13.44 13.18 41.45
N ARG A 28 -12.14 12.82 41.41
CA ARG A 28 -11.69 11.45 41.68
C ARG A 28 -12.08 10.97 43.10
N ALA A 29 -12.14 11.87 44.08
CA ALA A 29 -12.56 11.57 45.43
C ALA A 29 -14.10 11.50 45.59
N VAL A 30 -14.87 12.27 44.81
CA VAL A 30 -16.33 12.28 44.86
C VAL A 30 -16.95 11.07 44.14
N LEU A 31 -16.33 10.56 43.08
CA LEU A 31 -16.88 9.46 42.28
C LEU A 31 -17.19 8.18 43.09
N PRO A 32 -16.31 7.67 43.99
CA PRO A 32 -16.64 6.54 44.85
C PRO A 32 -17.83 6.81 45.79
N VAL A 33 -18.01 8.06 46.23
CA VAL A 33 -19.13 8.45 47.09
C VAL A 33 -20.43 8.46 46.27
N ALA A 34 -20.37 8.98 45.04
CA ALA A 34 -21.48 8.95 44.09
C ALA A 34 -21.92 7.53 43.74
N GLU A 35 -20.96 6.63 43.49
CA GLU A 35 -21.21 5.20 43.27
C GLU A 35 -21.90 4.55 44.48
N LYS A 36 -21.41 4.84 45.70
CA LYS A 36 -21.93 4.24 46.94
C LYS A 36 -23.30 4.77 47.36
N GLN A 37 -23.54 6.07 47.23
CA GLN A 37 -24.78 6.73 47.66
C GLN A 37 -25.84 6.82 46.54
N GLY A 38 -25.46 6.61 45.28
CA GLY A 38 -26.39 6.58 44.14
C GLY A 38 -26.99 7.93 43.76
N PHE A 39 -26.37 9.05 44.14
CA PHE A 39 -26.79 10.38 43.69
C PHE A 39 -26.35 10.64 42.24
N ILE A 40 -27.05 11.56 41.57
CA ILE A 40 -26.80 11.93 40.18
C ILE A 40 -25.77 13.06 40.14
N LEU A 41 -24.61 12.83 39.52
CA LEU A 41 -23.54 13.82 39.47
C LEU A 41 -23.57 14.63 38.16
N GLY A 42 -23.51 15.96 38.27
CA GLY A 42 -23.31 16.89 37.16
C GLY A 42 -22.02 17.68 37.35
N LEU A 43 -21.21 17.84 36.31
CA LEU A 43 -19.90 18.48 36.39
C LEU A 43 -19.88 19.81 35.65
N LEU A 44 -19.41 20.85 36.31
CA LEU A 44 -19.11 22.16 35.71
C LEU A 44 -17.61 22.29 35.39
N PRO A 45 -17.22 23.05 34.35
CA PRO A 45 -15.85 23.11 33.86
C PRO A 45 -14.94 23.96 34.77
N HIS A 46 -14.48 23.38 35.87
CA HIS A 46 -13.42 23.96 36.69
C HIS A 46 -12.09 24.05 35.89
N PRO A 47 -11.23 25.08 36.10
CA PRO A 47 -9.97 25.21 35.37
C PRO A 47 -9.02 24.01 35.48
N SER A 48 -9.04 23.32 36.62
CA SER A 48 -8.26 22.09 36.86
C SER A 48 -9.01 20.78 36.53
N LEU A 49 -10.21 20.84 35.95
CA LEU A 49 -10.96 19.66 35.48
C LEU A 49 -10.58 19.37 34.02
N ILE A 50 -9.34 18.95 33.77
CA ILE A 50 -8.83 18.75 32.40
C ILE A 50 -9.31 17.39 31.87
N HIS A 51 -9.12 16.34 32.66
CA HIS A 51 -9.39 14.96 32.30
C HIS A 51 -10.88 14.62 32.43
N GLY A 52 -11.51 15.03 33.53
CA GLY A 52 -12.95 14.82 33.75
C GLY A 52 -13.82 15.49 32.68
N ARG A 53 -13.39 16.63 32.13
CA ARG A 53 -14.10 17.26 31.00
C ARG A 53 -14.12 16.40 29.75
N VAL A 54 -13.01 15.72 29.45
CA VAL A 54 -12.91 14.84 28.28
C VAL A 54 -13.68 13.55 28.53
N ALA A 55 -13.52 12.96 29.72
CA ALA A 55 -14.23 11.76 30.17
C ALA A 55 -15.74 11.90 30.04
N TYR A 56 -16.27 13.01 30.56
CA TYR A 56 -17.70 13.19 30.72
C TYR A 56 -18.33 14.15 29.71
N GLY A 57 -17.55 14.56 28.70
CA GLY A 57 -18.02 15.38 27.58
C GLY A 57 -18.41 16.81 27.94
N VAL A 58 -17.90 17.35 29.05
CA VAL A 58 -18.26 18.67 29.60
C VAL A 58 -17.68 19.80 28.75
N CYS A 59 -18.53 20.77 28.39
CA CYS A 59 -18.14 21.93 27.60
C CYS A 59 -17.13 22.82 28.31
N ALA A 60 -16.31 23.55 27.53
CA ALA A 60 -15.28 24.44 28.10
C ALA A 60 -15.84 25.70 28.73
N ARG A 61 -16.95 26.19 28.17
CA ARG A 61 -17.64 27.39 28.64
C ARG A 61 -18.64 26.99 29.69
N LEU A 62 -18.66 27.76 30.77
CA LEU A 62 -19.52 27.49 31.92
C LEU A 62 -21.00 27.53 31.51
N GLU A 63 -21.39 28.49 30.67
CA GLU A 63 -22.76 28.67 30.21
C GLU A 63 -23.26 27.46 29.39
N ASP A 64 -22.40 26.94 28.51
CA ASP A 64 -22.70 25.75 27.72
C ASP A 64 -22.86 24.51 28.61
N ALA A 65 -21.99 24.34 29.61
CA ALA A 65 -22.06 23.22 30.54
C ALA A 65 -23.28 23.26 31.45
N VAL A 66 -23.65 24.45 31.95
CA VAL A 66 -24.90 24.64 32.71
C VAL A 66 -26.11 24.33 31.84
N SER A 67 -26.12 24.81 30.59
CA SER A 67 -27.18 24.52 29.63
C SER A 67 -27.32 23.01 29.37
N ASP A 68 -26.19 22.30 29.21
CA ASP A 68 -26.18 20.83 29.04
C ASP A 68 -26.83 20.12 30.24
N ILE A 69 -26.48 20.53 31.47
CA ILE A 69 -27.03 19.95 32.70
C ILE A 69 -28.54 20.21 32.82
N LEU A 70 -28.98 21.45 32.58
CA LEU A 70 -30.39 21.83 32.71
C LEU A 70 -31.30 21.21 31.64
N THR A 71 -30.75 20.97 30.45
CA THR A 71 -31.50 20.39 29.31
C THR A 71 -31.36 18.87 29.20
N ALA A 72 -30.56 18.25 30.08
CA ALA A 72 -30.31 16.81 30.07
C ALA A 72 -31.63 16.02 30.23
N LYS A 73 -31.88 15.11 29.27
CA LYS A 73 -33.04 14.21 29.31
C LYS A 73 -32.80 13.02 30.26
N GLY A 74 -32.76 13.32 31.55
CA GLY A 74 -32.61 12.33 32.63
C GLY A 74 -31.18 11.83 32.84
N LYS A 75 -31.00 11.07 33.93
CA LYS A 75 -29.70 10.47 34.29
C LYS A 75 -29.25 9.43 33.27
N LYS A 76 -27.93 9.34 33.09
CA LYS A 76 -27.28 8.28 32.32
C LYS A 76 -26.37 7.47 33.25
N MET A 77 -26.37 6.16 33.05
CA MET A 77 -25.44 5.26 33.75
C MET A 77 -24.17 5.16 32.93
N LEU A 78 -23.03 5.48 33.54
CA LEU A 78 -21.72 5.43 32.92
C LEU A 78 -20.86 4.36 33.58
N ASP A 79 -19.90 3.86 32.82
CA ASP A 79 -18.88 2.95 33.31
C ASP A 79 -17.82 3.71 34.12
N MET A 80 -17.00 2.96 34.86
CA MET A 80 -15.86 3.54 35.57
C MET A 80 -14.64 2.64 35.42
N MET A 81 -13.57 3.21 34.85
CA MET A 81 -12.28 2.53 34.72
C MET A 81 -11.40 2.79 35.95
N ARG A 82 -10.78 1.73 36.46
CA ARG A 82 -9.79 1.78 37.55
C ARG A 82 -8.49 1.15 37.11
N CYS A 83 -7.38 1.73 37.53
CA CYS A 83 -6.03 1.20 37.34
C CYS A 83 -5.38 1.04 38.72
N ASN A 84 -5.02 -0.20 39.10
CA ASN A 84 -4.53 -0.54 40.44
C ASN A 84 -5.44 -0.02 41.58
N GLY A 85 -6.76 -0.01 41.35
CA GLY A 85 -7.77 0.50 42.29
C GLY A 85 -8.07 2.01 42.19
N THR A 86 -7.16 2.80 41.61
CA THR A 86 -7.33 4.25 41.40
C THR A 86 -8.19 4.53 40.18
N ILE A 87 -9.15 5.46 40.30
CA ILE A 87 -10.03 5.84 39.20
C ILE A 87 -9.25 6.59 38.11
N VAL A 88 -9.45 6.17 36.86
CA VAL A 88 -8.91 6.81 35.67
C VAL A 88 -10.01 7.60 35.00
N LEU A 89 -9.81 8.91 34.81
CA LEU A 89 -10.77 9.76 34.16
C LEU A 89 -10.61 9.73 32.64
N ASN A 90 -9.37 9.72 32.15
CA ASN A 90 -9.11 9.90 30.73
C ASN A 90 -8.36 8.71 30.12
N SER A 91 -7.10 8.49 30.51
CA SER A 91 -6.28 7.47 29.86
C SER A 91 -5.13 6.99 30.71
N VAL A 92 -4.80 5.70 30.57
CA VAL A 92 -3.51 5.15 31.01
C VAL A 92 -2.62 4.95 29.79
N LYS A 93 -1.39 5.45 29.87
CA LYS A 93 -0.38 5.36 28.80
C LYS A 93 0.82 4.61 29.33
N VAL A 94 1.16 3.48 28.75
CA VAL A 94 2.30 2.64 29.15
C VAL A 94 3.43 2.81 28.16
N GLY A 95 4.65 2.98 28.67
CA GLY A 95 5.85 3.23 27.89
C GLY A 95 5.91 4.68 27.39
N GLU A 96 6.49 4.87 26.21
CA GLU A 96 6.48 6.16 25.51
C GLU A 96 5.56 6.05 24.29
N PRO A 97 4.23 5.86 24.48
CA PRO A 97 3.32 5.82 23.36
C PRO A 97 3.37 7.21 22.76
N PHE A 98 4.01 7.30 21.58
CA PHE A 98 4.26 8.52 20.83
C PHE A 98 3.35 9.65 21.27
N THR A 99 3.93 10.70 21.85
CA THR A 99 3.21 11.96 21.99
C THR A 99 3.03 12.53 20.58
N LEU A 100 2.06 11.96 19.87
CA LEU A 100 1.24 12.62 18.86
C LEU A 100 0.51 13.76 19.56
N THR A 101 1.26 14.71 20.12
CA THR A 101 0.79 16.04 20.41
C THR A 101 0.55 16.61 19.03
N ALA A 102 -0.63 16.33 18.48
CA ALA A 102 -1.13 16.97 17.29
C ALA A 102 -1.01 18.46 17.57
N GLY A 103 0.02 19.07 16.99
CA GLY A 103 0.32 20.46 17.20
C GLY A 103 -0.95 21.24 16.95
N THR A 104 -1.46 21.84 18.01
CA THR A 104 -2.52 22.85 18.05
C THR A 104 -2.03 24.16 17.42
N ALA A 105 -1.32 24.08 16.30
CA ALA A 105 -0.94 25.23 15.51
C ALA A 105 -1.96 25.36 14.36
N VAL A 106 -3.12 25.88 14.71
CA VAL A 106 -4.10 26.36 13.73
C VAL A 106 -3.43 27.52 12.97
N GLY A 107 -3.22 27.38 11.66
CA GLY A 107 -2.70 28.44 10.80
C GLY A 107 -1.26 28.31 10.29
N GLU A 108 -0.52 27.24 10.61
CA GLU A 108 0.86 27.07 10.12
C GLU A 108 0.95 26.78 8.61
N LYS A 109 1.88 27.46 7.93
CA LYS A 109 2.29 27.23 6.52
C LYS A 109 2.87 25.81 6.33
N LEU A 110 2.89 25.31 5.09
CA LEU A 110 3.28 23.93 4.76
C LEU A 110 4.75 23.59 5.14
N LEU A 111 5.68 24.54 4.95
CA LEU A 111 7.11 24.34 5.17
C LEU A 111 7.50 24.01 6.63
N PRO A 112 7.08 24.81 7.65
CA PRO A 112 7.39 24.48 9.05
C PRO A 112 6.75 23.16 9.51
N LYS A 113 5.61 22.76 8.94
CA LYS A 113 5.02 21.43 9.19
C LYS A 113 5.90 20.30 8.69
N ILE A 114 6.49 20.43 7.50
CA ILE A 114 7.42 19.44 6.93
C ILE A 114 8.70 19.35 7.77
N LEU A 115 9.27 20.48 8.20
CA LEU A 115 10.45 20.49 9.08
C LEU A 115 10.17 19.84 10.43
N ARG A 116 9.01 20.11 11.04
CA ARG A 116 8.59 19.48 12.29
C ARG A 116 8.35 17.98 12.11
N PHE A 117 7.74 17.58 10.99
CA PHE A 117 7.60 16.18 10.62
C PHE A 117 8.96 15.49 10.51
N LEU A 118 9.90 16.05 9.75
CA LEU A 118 11.26 15.52 9.59
C LEU A 118 11.98 15.38 10.93
N LYS A 119 11.88 16.37 11.82
CA LYS A 119 12.46 16.30 13.17
C LYS A 119 11.84 15.18 14.01
N LEU A 120 10.53 14.99 13.91
CA LEU A 120 9.80 13.92 14.58
C LEU A 120 10.14 12.53 13.99
N VAL A 121 10.40 12.46 12.67
CA VAL A 121 10.90 11.25 12.01
C VAL A 121 12.33 10.92 12.43
N LEU A 122 13.17 11.94 12.63
CA LEU A 122 14.55 11.74 13.10
C LEU A 122 14.59 11.27 14.55
N SER A 123 13.73 11.80 15.42
CA SER A 123 13.63 11.35 16.82
C SER A 123 13.09 9.93 16.97
N LEU A 124 12.41 9.38 15.95
CA LEU A 124 11.95 7.98 15.95
C LEU A 124 13.07 6.95 16.04
N ARG A 125 14.29 7.33 15.66
CA ARG A 125 15.46 6.42 15.64
C ARG A 125 15.94 6.01 17.03
N GLU A 126 15.61 6.79 18.05
CA GLU A 126 16.09 6.59 19.42
C GLU A 126 15.10 5.76 20.26
N ILE A 127 14.03 5.24 19.65
CA ILE A 127 12.93 4.60 20.37
C ILE A 127 13.03 3.09 20.22
N TYR A 128 13.04 2.41 21.37
CA TYR A 128 13.21 0.98 21.49
C TYR A 128 11.88 0.32 21.90
N PRO A 129 11.41 -0.69 21.16
CA PRO A 129 10.30 -1.52 21.61
C PRO A 129 10.64 -2.20 22.94
N LYS A 130 9.68 -2.24 23.86
CA LYS A 130 9.79 -2.94 25.14
C LYS A 130 8.90 -4.19 25.16
N PRO A 131 9.27 -5.23 25.93
CA PRO A 131 8.46 -6.43 26.03
C PRO A 131 7.22 -6.14 26.89
N PHE A 132 6.05 -6.58 26.43
CA PHE A 132 4.82 -6.50 27.20
C PHE A 132 4.01 -7.78 27.06
N LYS A 133 3.49 -8.26 28.19
CA LYS A 133 2.50 -9.33 28.26
C LYS A 133 1.18 -8.76 28.73
N LEU A 134 0.16 -8.86 27.87
CA LEU A 134 -1.19 -8.41 28.14
C LEU A 134 -2.08 -9.62 28.38
N MET A 135 -2.89 -9.60 29.44
CA MET A 135 -3.80 -10.68 29.78
C MET A 135 -5.18 -10.12 30.08
N THR A 136 -6.19 -10.57 29.33
CA THR A 136 -7.60 -10.25 29.63
C THR A 136 -8.12 -11.10 30.77
N ARG A 137 -9.25 -10.71 31.39
CA ARG A 137 -9.92 -11.52 32.43
C ARG A 137 -10.40 -12.90 31.97
N LYS A 138 -10.61 -13.10 30.67
CA LYS A 138 -10.97 -14.41 30.07
C LYS A 138 -9.75 -15.23 29.65
N ASP A 139 -8.63 -15.06 30.35
CA ASP A 139 -7.35 -15.78 30.17
C ASP A 139 -6.72 -15.71 28.77
N LYS A 140 -7.17 -14.81 27.89
CA LYS A 140 -6.49 -14.56 26.63
C LYS A 140 -5.25 -13.69 26.85
N SER A 141 -4.08 -14.29 26.65
CA SER A 141 -2.79 -13.61 26.80
C SER A 141 -2.13 -13.32 25.45
N ILE A 142 -1.44 -12.19 25.36
CA ILE A 142 -0.61 -11.80 24.22
C ILE A 142 0.75 -11.40 24.77
N ASP A 143 1.79 -11.94 24.16
CA ASP A 143 3.17 -11.59 24.47
C ASP A 143 3.82 -10.92 23.26
N THR A 144 4.10 -9.62 23.35
CA THR A 144 4.48 -8.77 22.21
C THR A 144 5.60 -7.81 22.58
N ALA A 145 6.31 -7.29 21.57
CA ALA A 145 7.10 -6.08 21.71
C ALA A 145 6.23 -4.87 21.30
N ALA A 146 6.27 -3.78 22.05
CA ALA A 146 5.54 -2.55 21.70
C ALA A 146 6.31 -1.31 22.15
N LEU A 147 6.11 -0.19 21.44
CA LEU A 147 6.62 1.13 21.86
C LEU A 147 5.83 1.69 23.03
N GLY A 148 4.53 1.43 23.03
CA GLY A 148 3.65 1.84 24.11
C GLY A 148 2.23 1.33 23.93
N ILE A 149 1.46 1.42 25.01
CA ILE A 149 0.08 0.97 25.07
C ILE A 149 -0.77 2.14 25.56
N ILE A 150 -1.89 2.40 24.90
CA ILE A 150 -2.86 3.42 25.30
C ILE A 150 -4.14 2.70 25.71
N LEU A 151 -4.51 2.80 26.99
CA LEU A 151 -5.76 2.28 27.52
C LEU A 151 -6.71 3.44 27.79
N VAL A 152 -7.90 3.35 27.24
CA VAL A 152 -8.98 4.34 27.43
C VAL A 152 -10.29 3.63 27.69
N GLU A 153 -11.13 4.23 28.52
CA GLU A 153 -12.51 3.79 28.67
C GLU A 153 -13.26 3.95 27.34
N HIS A 154 -13.17 5.15 26.74
CA HIS A 154 -13.85 5.43 25.48
C HIS A 154 -13.00 6.20 24.45
N GLY A 155 -13.45 6.19 23.21
CA GLY A 155 -12.71 6.67 22.04
C GLY A 155 -12.46 8.17 21.99
N ARG A 156 -12.94 8.97 22.95
CA ARG A 156 -12.69 10.43 22.98
C ARG A 156 -11.52 10.83 23.87
N SER A 157 -11.00 9.92 24.69
CA SER A 157 -10.02 10.23 25.73
C SER A 157 -8.59 10.49 25.22
N SER A 158 -8.32 10.22 23.93
CA SER A 158 -7.05 10.51 23.28
C SER A 158 -7.24 11.00 21.84
N VAL A 159 -6.29 11.80 21.36
CA VAL A 159 -6.27 12.28 19.96
C VAL A 159 -6.22 11.11 18.98
N LEU A 160 -5.47 10.07 19.32
CA LEU A 160 -5.33 8.87 18.50
C LEU A 160 -6.63 8.06 18.49
N THR A 161 -7.22 7.82 19.67
CA THR A 161 -8.44 7.03 19.81
C THR A 161 -9.62 7.70 19.11
N ARG A 162 -9.70 9.04 19.15
CA ARG A 162 -10.75 9.82 18.48
C ARG A 162 -10.75 9.68 16.96
N ARG A 163 -9.61 9.31 16.37
CA ARG A 163 -9.46 9.13 14.92
C ARG A 163 -9.67 7.66 14.50
N ILE A 164 -9.32 6.71 15.37
CA ILE A 164 -9.26 5.29 15.04
C ILE A 164 -10.50 4.51 15.51
N LEU A 165 -11.05 4.84 16.68
CA LEU A 165 -12.18 4.09 17.26
C LEU A 165 -13.51 4.67 16.75
N GLU A 166 -14.27 3.85 16.00
CA GLU A 166 -15.64 4.18 15.52
C GLU A 166 -16.70 3.87 16.58
N ASP A 167 -16.66 2.68 17.17
CA ASP A 167 -17.65 2.16 18.13
C ASP A 167 -17.13 2.25 19.57
N SER A 168 -17.37 3.37 20.23
CA SER A 168 -17.03 3.51 21.64
C SER A 168 -18.10 4.30 22.38
N ALA A 169 -18.77 3.62 23.31
CA ALA A 169 -19.77 4.19 24.21
C ALA A 169 -19.23 4.15 25.63
N ALA A 170 -19.55 5.15 26.44
CA ALA A 170 -19.11 5.23 27.84
C ALA A 170 -19.98 4.39 28.81
N ASN A 171 -20.73 3.42 28.28
CA ASN A 171 -21.70 2.61 29.02
C ASN A 171 -21.83 1.18 28.45
N ASP A 172 -20.78 0.70 27.78
CA ASP A 172 -20.75 -0.62 27.14
C ASP A 172 -20.02 -1.69 27.99
N GLY A 173 -19.51 -1.31 29.15
CA GLY A 173 -18.81 -2.15 30.12
C GLY A 173 -17.37 -2.50 29.73
N MET A 174 -16.81 -1.84 28.71
CA MET A 174 -15.52 -2.22 28.13
C MET A 174 -14.56 -1.03 28.07
N MET A 175 -13.28 -1.34 28.10
CA MET A 175 -12.21 -0.42 27.74
C MET A 175 -11.52 -0.86 26.44
N HIS A 176 -10.78 0.07 25.86
CA HIS A 176 -10.01 -0.12 24.65
C HIS A 176 -8.51 0.01 24.97
N ALA A 177 -7.76 -1.07 24.75
CA ALA A 177 -6.30 -1.05 24.74
C ALA A 177 -5.79 -1.01 23.30
N LEU A 178 -5.06 0.04 22.95
CA LEU A 178 -4.35 0.20 21.68
C LEU A 178 -2.86 -0.07 21.91
N ILE A 179 -2.33 -1.11 21.28
CA ILE A 179 -0.93 -1.52 21.38
C ILE A 179 -0.19 -1.00 20.14
N LEU A 180 0.79 -0.11 20.35
CA LEU A 180 1.59 0.48 19.28
C LEU A 180 2.87 -0.34 19.07
N ALA A 181 2.89 -1.20 18.05
CA ALA A 181 4.01 -2.10 17.78
C ALA A 181 4.47 -2.03 16.30
N PRO A 182 5.01 -0.89 15.86
CA PRO A 182 5.60 -0.76 14.53
C PRO A 182 6.80 -1.67 14.39
N ARG A 183 6.97 -2.25 13.19
CA ARG A 183 8.14 -3.07 12.88
C ARG A 183 9.21 -2.30 12.10
N SER A 184 8.88 -1.09 11.66
CA SER A 184 9.81 -0.19 10.99
C SER A 184 9.42 1.29 11.17
N ILE A 185 10.39 2.18 11.00
CA ILE A 185 10.15 3.63 10.98
C ILE A 185 9.20 4.00 9.83
N PHE A 186 9.30 3.32 8.69
CA PHE A 186 8.45 3.60 7.53
C PHE A 186 6.95 3.40 7.81
N GLU A 187 6.58 2.35 8.56
CA GLU A 187 5.19 2.12 8.98
C GLU A 187 4.62 3.28 9.80
N MET A 188 5.40 3.80 10.76
CA MET A 188 4.99 4.95 11.58
C MET A 188 4.90 6.24 10.77
N THR A 189 5.92 6.52 9.95
CA THR A 189 5.97 7.75 9.16
C THR A 189 4.84 7.84 8.14
N ARG A 190 4.44 6.72 7.54
CA ARG A 190 3.26 6.65 6.67
C ARG A 190 2.00 7.12 7.40
N PHE A 191 1.74 6.59 8.60
CA PHE A 191 0.59 7.01 9.40
C PHE A 191 0.69 8.49 9.80
N LEU A 192 1.85 8.93 10.29
CA LEU A 192 2.09 10.31 10.68
C LEU A 192 1.86 11.27 9.52
N PHE A 193 2.37 10.93 8.33
CA PHE A 193 2.22 11.72 7.11
C PHE A 193 0.74 11.85 6.71
N VAL A 194 0.02 10.73 6.61
CA VAL A 194 -1.43 10.74 6.32
C VAL A 194 -2.18 11.59 7.37
N SER A 195 -1.84 11.42 8.65
CA SER A 195 -2.49 12.10 9.77
C SER A 195 -2.26 13.61 9.82
N MET A 196 -1.17 14.11 9.21
CA MET A 196 -0.75 15.51 9.21
C MET A 196 -1.30 16.27 8.01
N PHE A 197 -1.32 15.64 6.83
CA PHE A 197 -1.69 16.30 5.58
C PHE A 197 -3.14 16.07 5.15
N MET A 198 -3.74 14.93 5.50
CA MET A 198 -5.13 14.62 5.13
C MET A 198 -6.09 14.95 6.27
N ARG A 199 -6.38 16.24 6.48
CA ARG A 199 -7.51 16.68 7.32
C ARG A 199 -8.81 16.50 6.54
N GLY A 200 -9.65 15.54 6.93
CA GLY A 200 -11.00 15.39 6.37
C GLY A 200 -11.44 13.97 6.01
N PHE A 201 -10.55 12.98 6.07
CA PHE A 201 -10.97 11.58 5.97
C PHE A 201 -11.84 11.20 7.18
N GLY A 202 -12.98 10.57 6.93
CA GLY A 202 -13.99 10.24 7.93
C GLY A 202 -13.45 9.41 9.09
N ARG A 203 -14.17 9.44 10.23
CA ARG A 203 -13.90 8.56 11.38
C ARG A 203 -13.79 7.11 10.90
N GLY A 204 -12.71 6.42 11.28
CA GLY A 204 -12.48 4.98 11.11
C GLY A 204 -12.02 4.44 9.75
N SER A 205 -11.79 5.30 8.75
CA SER A 205 -11.27 4.84 7.45
C SER A 205 -9.79 4.42 7.46
N PHE A 206 -9.02 4.64 8.53
CA PHE A 206 -7.57 4.39 8.53
C PHE A 206 -7.09 3.68 9.81
N TRP A 207 -7.19 2.35 9.81
CA TRP A 207 -6.57 1.49 10.83
C TRP A 207 -5.11 1.21 10.46
N PRO A 208 -4.11 1.66 11.26
CA PRO A 208 -2.72 1.37 10.95
C PRO A 208 -2.40 -0.10 11.26
N GLU A 209 -1.68 -0.77 10.37
CA GLU A 209 -1.33 -2.19 10.52
C GLU A 209 -0.55 -2.44 11.82
N TYR A 210 0.34 -1.52 12.22
CA TYR A 210 1.12 -1.65 13.46
C TYR A 210 0.35 -1.41 14.76
N VAL A 211 -0.95 -1.10 14.71
CA VAL A 211 -1.79 -0.87 15.90
C VAL A 211 -2.65 -2.10 16.18
N GLY A 212 -2.32 -2.78 17.27
CA GLY A 212 -3.20 -3.81 17.84
C GLY A 212 -4.31 -3.18 18.68
N HIS A 213 -5.46 -3.83 18.73
CA HIS A 213 -6.59 -3.40 19.56
C HIS A 213 -7.24 -4.54 20.30
N ILE A 214 -7.46 -4.32 21.59
CA ILE A 214 -8.20 -5.21 22.48
C ILE A 214 -9.33 -4.38 23.08
N LYS A 215 -10.57 -4.87 22.95
CA LYS A 215 -11.73 -4.40 23.70
C LYS A 215 -12.04 -5.42 24.78
N SER A 216 -11.96 -5.04 26.06
CA SER A 216 -12.09 -5.93 27.22
C SER A 216 -12.65 -5.19 28.43
N ASP A 217 -13.28 -5.89 29.37
CA ASP A 217 -13.73 -5.37 30.67
C ASP A 217 -12.57 -5.26 31.69
N GLY A 218 -11.49 -6.01 31.47
CA GLY A 218 -10.27 -5.95 32.26
C GLY A 218 -9.05 -6.44 31.50
N ILE A 219 -7.90 -5.82 31.75
CA ILE A 219 -6.59 -6.15 31.16
C ILE A 219 -5.52 -5.92 32.21
N ASN A 220 -4.72 -6.96 32.44
CA ASN A 220 -3.44 -6.84 33.10
C ASN A 220 -2.35 -6.59 32.06
N VAL A 221 -1.52 -5.56 32.27
CA VAL A 221 -0.33 -5.30 31.46
C VAL A 221 0.88 -5.52 32.34
N SER A 222 1.78 -6.40 31.93
CA SER A 222 3.00 -6.74 32.66
C SER A 222 4.21 -6.71 31.74
N SER A 223 5.40 -6.54 32.30
CA SER A 223 6.68 -6.62 31.60
C SER A 223 7.69 -7.31 32.50
N THR A 224 8.72 -7.89 31.88
CA THR A 224 9.91 -8.42 32.58
C THR A 224 10.75 -7.31 33.20
N GLU A 225 10.66 -6.10 32.65
CA GLU A 225 11.40 -4.91 33.09
C GLU A 225 10.43 -3.86 33.65
N GLU A 226 10.92 -3.00 34.55
CA GLU A 226 10.14 -1.87 35.03
C GLU A 226 9.84 -0.89 33.88
N PHE A 227 8.59 -0.47 33.78
CA PHE A 227 8.15 0.51 32.80
C PHE A 227 7.50 1.72 33.47
N VAL A 228 7.65 2.86 32.79
CA VAL A 228 6.93 4.08 33.12
C VAL A 228 5.54 3.99 32.53
N TYR A 229 4.53 4.38 33.31
CA TYR A 229 3.18 4.59 32.82
C TYR A 229 2.63 5.90 33.36
N ALA A 230 1.81 6.58 32.55
CA ALA A 230 1.14 7.81 32.94
C ALA A 230 -0.37 7.58 33.06
N MET A 231 -0.94 7.93 34.21
CA MET A 231 -2.38 7.89 34.46
C MET A 231 -2.89 9.33 34.53
N ASP A 232 -3.74 9.73 33.59
CA ASP A 232 -4.27 11.10 33.51
C ASP A 232 -3.17 12.19 33.57
N GLY A 233 -2.01 11.92 32.99
CA GLY A 233 -0.87 12.85 32.93
C GLY A 233 0.17 12.66 34.04
N ASP A 234 -0.21 12.08 35.18
CA ASP A 234 0.71 11.79 36.29
C ASP A 234 1.53 10.53 36.00
N SER A 235 2.85 10.61 36.21
CA SER A 235 3.78 9.52 35.87
C SER A 235 4.07 8.62 37.06
N PHE A 236 4.04 7.31 36.82
CA PHE A 236 4.27 6.24 37.78
C PHE A 236 5.24 5.21 37.18
N THR A 237 5.84 4.38 38.02
CA THR A 237 6.67 3.25 37.59
C THR A 237 6.17 1.95 38.19
N GLY A 238 6.37 0.85 37.47
CA GLY A 238 5.99 -0.49 37.93
C GLY A 238 6.30 -1.57 36.90
N ASN A 239 6.13 -2.82 37.30
CA ASN A 239 6.32 -4.00 36.44
C ASN A 239 4.98 -4.63 35.99
N SER A 240 3.87 -4.24 36.61
CA SER A 240 2.52 -4.65 36.24
C SER A 240 1.51 -3.58 36.61
N ILE A 241 0.49 -3.43 35.77
CA ILE A 241 -0.69 -2.64 36.06
C ILE A 241 -1.94 -3.48 35.75
N ASP A 242 -2.94 -3.39 36.60
CA ASP A 242 -4.22 -4.05 36.43
C ASP A 242 -5.31 -3.01 36.18
N LEU A 243 -6.00 -3.14 35.05
CA LEU A 243 -7.10 -2.27 34.69
C LEU A 243 -8.42 -3.04 34.66
N VAL A 244 -9.44 -2.42 35.26
CA VAL A 244 -10.78 -2.99 35.41
C VAL A 244 -11.81 -1.92 35.12
N VAL A 245 -12.84 -2.28 34.36
CA VAL A 245 -14.02 -1.46 34.12
C VAL A 245 -15.18 -2.03 34.93
N THR A 246 -15.81 -1.18 35.74
CA THR A 246 -17.09 -1.50 36.38
C THR A 246 -18.21 -0.96 35.50
N PRO A 247 -19.10 -1.81 34.96
CA PRO A 247 -20.13 -1.37 34.04
C PRO A 247 -21.24 -0.60 34.76
N ARG A 248 -21.67 0.53 34.18
CA ARG A 248 -22.88 1.29 34.55
C ARG A 248 -23.03 1.57 36.06
N CYS A 249 -21.95 1.92 36.73
CA CYS A 249 -21.96 2.17 38.19
C CYS A 249 -22.15 3.65 38.57
N LEU A 250 -21.96 4.58 37.62
CA LEU A 250 -22.06 6.02 37.90
C LEU A 250 -23.34 6.63 37.31
N SER A 251 -24.19 7.22 38.16
CA SER A 251 -25.34 8.03 37.72
C SER A 251 -24.89 9.47 37.42
N MET A 252 -24.93 9.89 36.16
CA MET A 252 -24.36 11.16 35.72
C MET A 252 -25.28 11.96 34.80
N LEU A 253 -25.07 13.28 34.77
CA LEU A 253 -25.54 14.22 33.75
C LEU A 253 -24.38 14.55 32.79
N PRO A 254 -24.21 13.78 31.71
CA PRO A 254 -23.08 13.90 30.79
C PRO A 254 -23.23 15.15 29.90
N GLY A 255 -22.10 15.72 29.50
CA GLY A 255 -22.11 16.84 28.56
C GLY A 255 -22.40 16.40 27.12
N ARG A 256 -22.74 17.37 26.24
CA ARG A 256 -23.19 17.13 24.86
C ARG A 256 -22.21 16.37 23.96
N PHE A 257 -20.95 16.24 24.39
CA PHE A 257 -19.89 15.61 23.64
C PHE A 257 -19.64 14.15 24.03
N LEU A 258 -20.34 13.59 25.02
CA LEU A 258 -20.23 12.18 25.35
C LEU A 258 -21.23 11.36 24.53
N SER A 259 -20.75 10.35 23.83
CA SER A 259 -21.61 9.41 23.11
C SER A 259 -22.09 8.33 24.09
N ILE A 260 -23.40 8.26 24.31
CA ILE A 260 -24.02 7.28 25.20
C ILE A 260 -25.19 6.68 24.43
N ASP A 261 -25.15 5.38 24.22
CA ASP A 261 -26.22 4.68 23.53
C ASP A 261 -27.23 4.13 24.56
N ALA A 262 -28.52 4.30 24.31
CA ALA A 262 -29.56 4.03 25.31
C ALA A 262 -29.84 2.52 25.50
N GLN A 263 -29.38 1.70 24.55
CA GLN A 263 -29.59 0.25 24.52
C GLN A 263 -28.33 -0.52 24.10
N THR A 264 -27.13 -0.09 24.52
CA THR A 264 -25.91 -0.88 24.28
C THR A 264 -25.95 -2.14 25.15
N PRO A 265 -26.13 -3.36 24.59
CA PRO A 265 -25.85 -4.58 25.34
C PRO A 265 -24.37 -4.58 25.73
N ASP A 266 -24.03 -5.33 26.78
CA ASP A 266 -22.63 -5.48 27.20
C ASP A 266 -21.76 -5.85 26.00
N GLY A 267 -20.70 -5.06 25.81
CA GLY A 267 -19.81 -5.22 24.68
C GLY A 267 -19.17 -6.61 24.69
N LYS A 268 -19.19 -7.30 23.54
CA LYS A 268 -18.36 -8.50 23.39
C LYS A 268 -16.90 -8.08 23.28
N GLU A 269 -16.01 -8.90 23.86
CA GLU A 269 -14.58 -8.72 23.65
C GLU A 269 -14.23 -8.78 22.16
N ARG A 270 -13.37 -7.87 21.72
CA ARG A 270 -12.87 -7.82 20.35
C ARG A 270 -11.35 -7.80 20.38
N PHE A 271 -10.75 -8.61 19.50
CA PHE A 271 -9.31 -8.72 19.38
C PHE A 271 -8.90 -8.50 17.93
N LYS A 272 -8.16 -7.42 17.69
CA LYS A 272 -7.52 -7.12 16.42
C LYS A 272 -6.02 -7.01 16.66
N ILE A 273 -5.37 -8.17 16.77
CA ILE A 273 -4.00 -8.32 17.30
C ILE A 273 -3.08 -9.08 16.33
N SER A 274 -3.59 -9.48 15.16
CA SER A 274 -2.87 -10.32 14.19
C SER A 274 -1.62 -9.66 13.61
N SER A 275 -1.53 -8.34 13.67
CA SER A 275 -0.40 -7.58 13.17
C SER A 275 0.72 -7.38 14.20
N LEU A 276 0.44 -7.65 15.48
CA LEU A 276 1.41 -7.46 16.56
C LEU A 276 2.58 -8.45 16.42
N PRO A 277 3.82 -8.01 16.68
CA PRO A 277 4.99 -8.87 16.60
C PRO A 277 5.02 -9.84 17.80
N THR A 278 4.95 -11.13 17.50
CA THR A 278 5.05 -12.22 18.47
C THR A 278 6.19 -13.18 18.09
N GLY A 279 6.56 -14.10 18.98
CA GLY A 279 7.55 -15.15 18.68
C GLY A 279 8.91 -14.60 18.27
N GLU A 280 9.46 -15.06 17.13
CA GLU A 280 10.76 -14.61 16.62
C GLU A 280 10.78 -13.13 16.23
N SER A 281 9.65 -12.61 15.72
CA SER A 281 9.55 -11.19 15.34
C SER A 281 9.63 -10.28 16.56
N LYS A 282 9.09 -10.72 17.70
CA LYS A 282 9.24 -10.03 18.99
C LYS A 282 10.71 -10.01 19.40
N THR A 283 11.40 -11.15 19.42
CA THR A 283 12.80 -11.22 19.86
C THR A 283 13.72 -10.39 18.97
N ALA A 284 13.49 -10.36 17.65
CA ALA A 284 14.26 -9.51 16.74
C ALA A 284 14.06 -8.01 17.04
N LEU A 285 12.84 -7.56 17.33
CA LEU A 285 12.54 -6.16 17.63
C LEU A 285 13.07 -5.68 18.99
N LEU A 286 13.31 -6.60 19.93
CA LEU A 286 13.86 -6.27 21.25
C LEU A 286 15.40 -6.12 21.24
N GLN A 287 16.09 -6.59 20.19
CA GLN A 287 17.55 -6.58 20.13
C GLN A 287 18.14 -5.25 19.66
N ASP A 288 17.44 -4.54 18.77
CA ASP A 288 17.96 -3.35 18.09
C ASP A 288 16.90 -2.24 17.97
N THR A 289 17.35 -1.02 17.64
CA THR A 289 16.44 0.08 17.25
C THR A 289 15.59 -0.28 16.03
N LEU A 290 14.42 0.35 15.90
CA LEU A 290 13.56 0.15 14.74
C LEU A 290 14.29 0.38 13.40
N PRO A 291 14.30 -0.61 12.49
CA PRO A 291 14.93 -0.44 11.20
C PRO A 291 14.13 0.52 10.32
N TRP A 292 14.78 1.08 9.30
CA TRP A 292 14.09 1.90 8.29
C TRP A 292 13.08 1.09 7.48
N ILE A 293 13.45 -0.13 7.12
CA ILE A 293 12.61 -1.08 6.38
C ILE A 293 12.56 -2.38 7.17
N HIS A 294 11.36 -2.92 7.35
CA HIS A 294 11.17 -4.23 7.99
C HIS A 294 11.77 -5.33 7.12
N HIS A 295 12.77 -6.03 7.66
CA HIS A 295 13.35 -7.22 7.04
C HIS A 295 12.48 -8.43 7.35
N ALA A 296 12.35 -9.34 6.38
CA ALA A 296 11.48 -10.51 6.53
C ALA A 296 11.90 -11.41 7.69
N SER A 297 10.94 -11.84 8.51
CA SER A 297 11.17 -12.85 9.55
C SER A 297 11.38 -14.25 8.92
N THR A 298 11.84 -15.23 9.71
CA THR A 298 12.00 -16.60 9.19
C THR A 298 10.65 -17.24 8.82
N GLU A 299 9.59 -16.88 9.52
CA GLU A 299 8.21 -17.32 9.29
C GLU A 299 7.67 -16.74 7.98
N GLU A 300 7.78 -15.42 7.80
CA GLU A 300 7.40 -14.72 6.55
C GLU A 300 8.18 -15.28 5.36
N PHE A 301 9.45 -15.61 5.55
CA PHE A 301 10.26 -16.28 4.54
C PHE A 301 9.70 -17.67 4.18
N LYS A 302 9.39 -18.51 5.18
CA LYS A 302 8.86 -19.87 4.95
C LYS A 302 7.52 -19.84 4.24
N GLU A 303 6.63 -18.94 4.65
CA GLU A 303 5.32 -18.75 4.03
C GLU A 303 5.47 -18.33 2.56
N LEU A 304 6.24 -17.27 2.29
CA LEU A 304 6.51 -16.81 0.94
C LEU A 304 7.15 -17.90 0.08
N PHE A 305 8.16 -18.59 0.59
CA PHE A 305 8.87 -19.61 -0.17
C PHE A 305 7.96 -20.79 -0.53
N THR A 306 7.00 -21.13 0.33
CA THR A 306 5.98 -22.15 0.05
C THR A 306 5.09 -21.71 -1.10
N ILE A 307 4.56 -20.48 -1.06
CA ILE A 307 3.74 -19.89 -2.13
C ILE A 307 4.52 -19.86 -3.45
N LEU A 308 5.79 -19.42 -3.43
CA LEU A 308 6.60 -19.33 -4.64
C LEU A 308 6.92 -20.71 -5.24
N ARG A 309 7.07 -21.74 -4.41
CA ARG A 309 7.26 -23.13 -4.87
C ARG A 309 6.00 -23.73 -5.47
N GLU A 310 4.83 -23.30 -5.04
CA GLU A 310 3.55 -23.65 -5.68
C GLU A 310 3.40 -22.92 -7.01
N ASN A 311 3.66 -21.61 -7.02
CA ASN A 311 3.63 -20.76 -8.22
C ASN A 311 4.64 -21.17 -9.29
N SER A 312 5.72 -21.88 -8.94
CA SER A 312 6.72 -22.35 -9.91
C SER A 312 6.27 -23.58 -10.71
N LYS A 313 5.13 -24.19 -10.38
CA LYS A 313 4.59 -25.37 -11.07
C LYS A 313 3.55 -24.96 -12.11
N ALA A 314 3.61 -25.59 -13.28
CA ALA A 314 2.59 -25.46 -14.33
C ALA A 314 1.32 -26.22 -13.92
N SER A 315 0.48 -25.60 -13.08
CA SER A 315 -0.82 -26.14 -12.68
C SER A 315 -1.83 -26.13 -13.83
N GLU A 316 -2.89 -26.93 -13.72
CA GLU A 316 -3.98 -26.95 -14.72
C GLU A 316 -4.58 -25.55 -14.93
N SER A 317 -4.84 -24.84 -13.83
CA SER A 317 -5.31 -23.45 -13.88
C SER A 317 -4.34 -22.53 -14.62
N TYR A 318 -3.03 -22.69 -14.42
CA TYR A 318 -2.02 -21.92 -15.14
C TYR A 318 -2.11 -22.18 -16.65
N LEU A 319 -2.22 -23.45 -17.08
CA LEU A 319 -2.31 -23.81 -18.49
C LEU A 319 -3.56 -23.22 -19.15
N ILE A 320 -4.73 -23.40 -18.51
CA ILE A 320 -6.00 -22.90 -19.03
C ILE A 320 -5.99 -21.37 -19.14
N LEU A 321 -5.56 -20.67 -18.08
CA LEU A 321 -5.49 -19.22 -18.06
C LEU A 321 -4.51 -18.68 -19.10
N MET A 322 -3.37 -19.35 -19.33
CA MET A 322 -2.44 -18.97 -20.40
C MET A 322 -3.06 -19.07 -21.79
N ILE A 323 -3.83 -20.14 -22.06
CA ILE A 323 -4.52 -20.34 -23.35
C ILE A 323 -5.57 -19.25 -23.56
N LEU A 324 -6.42 -19.01 -22.56
CA LEU A 324 -7.47 -18.00 -22.62
C LEU A 324 -6.89 -16.59 -22.76
N ALA A 325 -5.87 -16.25 -21.97
CA ALA A 325 -5.22 -14.95 -22.00
C ALA A 325 -4.56 -14.70 -23.37
N THR A 326 -3.87 -15.69 -23.92
CA THR A 326 -3.24 -15.56 -25.24
C THR A 326 -4.30 -15.39 -26.33
N THR A 327 -5.35 -16.20 -26.32
CA THR A 327 -6.42 -16.11 -27.32
C THR A 327 -7.10 -14.74 -27.27
N LEU A 328 -7.43 -14.26 -26.06
CA LEU A 328 -8.02 -12.94 -25.85
C LEU A 328 -7.07 -11.82 -26.29
N ALA A 329 -5.76 -11.95 -26.02
CA ALA A 329 -4.76 -11.00 -26.46
C ALA A 329 -4.67 -10.96 -27.99
N THR A 330 -4.62 -12.10 -28.67
CA THR A 330 -4.59 -12.19 -30.13
C THR A 330 -5.85 -11.58 -30.76
N ILE A 331 -7.04 -11.86 -30.20
CA ILE A 331 -8.29 -11.21 -30.63
C ILE A 331 -8.23 -9.70 -30.42
N GLY A 332 -7.80 -9.25 -29.24
CA GLY A 332 -7.68 -7.82 -28.94
C GLY A 332 -6.69 -7.10 -29.84
N LEU A 333 -5.58 -7.77 -30.20
CA LEU A 333 -4.59 -7.28 -31.15
C LEU A 333 -5.19 -7.15 -32.55
N PHE A 334 -5.88 -8.17 -33.09
CA PHE A 334 -6.53 -8.05 -34.40
C PHE A 334 -7.66 -7.01 -34.41
N ALA A 335 -8.42 -6.90 -33.32
CA ALA A 335 -9.47 -5.90 -33.15
C ALA A 335 -8.94 -4.48 -32.86
N ASN A 336 -7.62 -4.30 -32.74
CA ASN A 336 -6.98 -3.04 -32.37
C ASN A 336 -7.59 -2.40 -31.10
N SER A 337 -7.87 -3.22 -30.08
CA SER A 337 -8.63 -2.84 -28.89
C SER A 337 -7.78 -2.94 -27.62
N ALA A 338 -7.24 -1.80 -27.18
CA ALA A 338 -6.45 -1.70 -25.94
C ALA A 338 -7.18 -2.27 -24.70
N PRO A 339 -8.49 -2.02 -24.46
CA PRO A 339 -9.17 -2.59 -23.29
C PRO A 339 -9.19 -4.12 -23.25
N VAL A 340 -9.38 -4.78 -24.41
CA VAL A 340 -9.38 -6.25 -24.51
C VAL A 340 -7.98 -6.79 -24.24
N ILE A 341 -6.95 -6.12 -24.78
CA ILE A 341 -5.56 -6.48 -24.56
C ILE A 341 -5.19 -6.34 -23.08
N ILE A 342 -5.65 -5.28 -22.41
CA ILE A 342 -5.48 -5.11 -20.96
C ILE A 342 -6.18 -6.25 -20.22
N GLY A 343 -7.43 -6.58 -20.56
CA GLY A 343 -8.16 -7.71 -19.96
C GLY A 343 -7.41 -9.04 -20.07
N ALA A 344 -6.76 -9.30 -21.20
CA ALA A 344 -5.90 -10.46 -21.38
C ALA A 344 -4.66 -10.46 -20.46
N MET A 345 -4.06 -9.29 -20.20
CA MET A 345 -2.94 -9.17 -19.24
C MET A 345 -3.38 -9.48 -17.81
N ILE A 346 -4.62 -9.17 -17.42
CA ILE A 346 -5.16 -9.47 -16.08
C ILE A 346 -5.30 -10.99 -15.88
N LEU A 347 -5.74 -11.68 -16.92
CA LEU A 347 -5.98 -13.12 -16.87
C LEU A 347 -4.68 -13.93 -16.83
N ALA A 348 -3.59 -13.37 -17.36
CA ALA A 348 -2.33 -14.07 -17.58
C ALA A 348 -1.61 -14.41 -16.26
N PRO A 349 -1.36 -15.70 -15.97
CA PRO A 349 -0.71 -16.12 -14.73
C PRO A 349 0.82 -16.08 -14.78
N LEU A 350 1.42 -15.52 -15.84
CA LEU A 350 2.85 -15.61 -16.14
C LEU A 350 3.73 -14.91 -15.08
N MET A 351 3.19 -13.92 -14.36
CA MET A 351 3.95 -13.20 -13.34
C MET A 351 4.39 -14.10 -12.18
N ALA A 352 3.52 -15.01 -11.74
CA ALA A 352 3.76 -15.86 -10.58
C ALA A 352 5.06 -16.71 -10.69
N PRO A 353 5.28 -17.50 -11.77
CA PRO A 353 6.53 -18.24 -11.94
C PRO A 353 7.74 -17.33 -12.20
N ILE A 354 7.58 -16.12 -12.73
CA ILE A 354 8.68 -15.16 -12.92
C ILE A 354 9.18 -14.65 -11.56
N ILE A 355 8.27 -14.32 -10.65
CA ILE A 355 8.64 -13.93 -9.28
C ILE A 355 9.33 -15.10 -8.56
N SER A 356 8.83 -16.32 -8.73
CA SER A 356 9.48 -17.54 -8.20
C SER A 356 10.89 -17.75 -8.77
N LEU A 357 11.09 -17.54 -10.08
CA LEU A 357 12.40 -17.60 -10.73
C LEU A 357 13.37 -16.58 -10.10
N SER A 358 12.90 -15.35 -9.90
CA SER A 358 13.69 -14.25 -9.33
C SER A 358 14.19 -14.60 -7.92
N MET A 359 13.31 -15.14 -7.09
CA MET A 359 13.67 -15.59 -5.75
C MET A 359 14.61 -16.81 -5.76
N GLY A 360 14.37 -17.75 -6.68
CA GLY A 360 15.24 -18.89 -6.91
C GLY A 360 16.66 -18.48 -7.31
N LEU A 361 16.80 -17.52 -8.23
CA LEU A 361 18.09 -16.95 -8.62
C LEU A 361 18.76 -16.24 -7.45
N LEU A 362 18.04 -15.37 -6.74
CA LEU A 362 18.56 -14.62 -5.60
C LEU A 362 19.14 -15.52 -4.51
N ARG A 363 18.49 -16.67 -4.24
CA ARG A 363 18.93 -17.63 -3.22
C ARG A 363 19.75 -18.79 -3.75
N GLN A 364 20.03 -18.83 -5.05
CA GLN A 364 20.69 -19.95 -5.73
C GLN A 364 19.99 -21.30 -5.45
N HIS A 365 18.66 -21.30 -5.41
CA HIS A 365 17.87 -22.52 -5.18
C HIS A 365 17.56 -23.22 -6.50
N GLU A 366 18.43 -24.14 -6.92
CA GLU A 366 18.41 -24.78 -8.25
C GLU A 366 17.04 -25.37 -8.62
N GLN A 367 16.41 -26.14 -7.73
CA GLN A 367 15.11 -26.74 -8.02
C GLN A 367 14.00 -25.70 -8.29
N LEU A 368 14.09 -24.52 -7.65
CA LEU A 368 13.11 -23.45 -7.83
C LEU A 368 13.36 -22.73 -9.15
N VAL A 369 14.64 -22.51 -9.50
CA VAL A 369 15.05 -21.97 -10.81
C VAL A 369 14.58 -22.90 -11.94
N ILE A 370 14.85 -24.20 -11.83
CA ILE A 370 14.50 -25.18 -12.87
C ILE A 370 12.97 -25.29 -13.02
N SER A 371 12.23 -25.43 -11.92
CA SER A 371 10.76 -25.53 -11.99
C SER A 371 10.13 -24.27 -12.58
N SER A 372 10.54 -23.09 -12.10
CA SER A 372 10.03 -21.81 -12.61
C SER A 372 10.36 -21.60 -14.09
N THR A 373 11.60 -21.91 -14.50
CA THR A 373 12.03 -21.79 -15.89
C THR A 373 11.25 -22.73 -16.80
N LYS A 374 11.04 -23.99 -16.39
CA LYS A 374 10.19 -24.94 -17.14
C LYS A 374 8.79 -24.40 -17.32
N THR A 375 8.16 -23.91 -16.25
CA THR A 375 6.79 -23.36 -16.30
C THR A 375 6.68 -22.12 -17.19
N ILE A 376 7.68 -21.22 -17.16
CA ILE A 376 7.74 -20.06 -18.06
C ILE A 376 7.87 -20.52 -19.51
N ILE A 377 8.76 -21.47 -19.81
CA ILE A 377 8.94 -22.00 -21.18
C ILE A 377 7.66 -22.68 -21.66
N THR A 378 6.99 -23.48 -20.83
CA THR A 378 5.69 -24.09 -21.20
C THR A 378 4.64 -23.01 -21.50
N GLY A 379 4.59 -21.94 -20.69
CA GLY A 379 3.74 -20.78 -20.93
C GLY A 379 4.04 -20.10 -22.28
N ILE A 380 5.31 -19.89 -22.59
CA ILE A 380 5.78 -19.31 -23.86
C ILE A 380 5.35 -20.17 -25.04
N LEU A 381 5.59 -21.48 -24.99
CA LEU A 381 5.25 -22.40 -26.06
C LEU A 381 3.73 -22.47 -26.31
N MET A 382 2.92 -22.49 -25.26
CA MET A 382 1.46 -22.44 -25.40
C MET A 382 1.00 -21.12 -26.01
N ALA A 383 1.49 -20.00 -25.51
CA ALA A 383 1.09 -18.69 -26.03
C ALA A 383 1.47 -18.53 -27.52
N LEU A 384 2.69 -18.93 -27.90
CA LEU A 384 3.10 -18.93 -29.30
C LEU A 384 2.23 -19.87 -30.13
N GLY A 385 2.04 -21.12 -29.68
CA GLY A 385 1.26 -22.12 -30.41
C GLY A 385 -0.18 -21.71 -30.64
N PHE A 386 -0.88 -21.24 -29.61
CA PHE A 386 -2.28 -20.81 -29.73
C PHE A 386 -2.42 -19.52 -30.55
N SER A 387 -1.50 -18.57 -30.40
CA SER A 387 -1.52 -17.36 -31.23
C SER A 387 -1.26 -17.68 -32.71
N VAL A 388 -0.34 -18.59 -33.01
CA VAL A 388 -0.09 -19.08 -34.38
C VAL A 388 -1.33 -19.75 -34.96
N VAL A 389 -1.92 -20.69 -34.22
CA VAL A 389 -3.14 -21.41 -34.66
C VAL A 389 -4.26 -20.40 -34.94
N PHE A 390 -4.51 -19.46 -34.03
CA PHE A 390 -5.54 -18.45 -34.21
C PHE A 390 -5.27 -17.52 -35.40
N THR A 391 -4.00 -17.14 -35.60
CA THR A 391 -3.57 -16.30 -36.73
C THR A 391 -3.76 -17.01 -38.07
N ILE A 392 -3.47 -18.32 -38.16
CA ILE A 392 -3.69 -19.09 -39.39
C ILE A 392 -5.19 -19.21 -39.70
N LEU A 393 -6.03 -19.37 -38.68
CA LEU A 393 -7.48 -19.43 -38.84
C LEU A 393 -8.12 -18.08 -39.19
N THR A 394 -7.44 -16.97 -38.89
CA THR A 394 -7.95 -15.61 -39.09
C THR A 394 -7.23 -14.96 -40.28
N PRO A 395 -7.86 -14.82 -41.47
CA PRO A 395 -7.20 -14.31 -42.67
C PRO A 395 -7.05 -12.77 -42.66
N LEU A 396 -6.53 -12.20 -41.57
CA LEU A 396 -6.20 -10.78 -41.43
C LEU A 396 -4.69 -10.63 -41.46
N LYS A 397 -4.17 -9.95 -42.50
CA LYS A 397 -2.74 -9.68 -42.70
C LYS A 397 -2.48 -8.17 -42.77
N SER A 398 -2.75 -7.48 -41.67
CA SER A 398 -2.48 -6.04 -41.56
C SER A 398 -1.88 -5.71 -40.21
N ILE A 399 -0.72 -5.04 -40.21
CA ILE A 399 -0.13 -4.48 -38.99
C ILE A 399 -0.94 -3.24 -38.62
N ASN A 400 -1.61 -3.28 -37.47
CA ASN A 400 -2.31 -2.14 -36.90
C ASN A 400 -1.48 -1.45 -35.81
N SER A 401 -2.02 -0.37 -35.21
CA SER A 401 -1.31 0.41 -34.20
C SER A 401 -0.92 -0.42 -32.97
N GLU A 402 -1.79 -1.32 -32.49
CA GLU A 402 -1.50 -2.16 -31.33
C GLU A 402 -0.39 -3.19 -31.62
N ILE A 403 -0.38 -3.80 -32.80
CA ILE A 403 0.69 -4.72 -33.20
C ILE A 403 1.99 -3.95 -33.40
N SER A 404 1.96 -2.83 -34.13
CA SER A 404 3.14 -2.00 -34.42
C SER A 404 3.82 -1.47 -33.16
N ALA A 405 3.04 -1.06 -32.15
CA ALA A 405 3.56 -0.55 -30.88
C ALA A 405 4.43 -1.58 -30.13
N ARG A 406 4.32 -2.87 -30.46
CA ARG A 406 5.06 -3.97 -29.80
C ARG A 406 6.27 -4.46 -30.59
N LEU A 407 6.55 -3.88 -31.76
CA LEU A 407 7.67 -4.27 -32.62
C LEU A 407 8.95 -3.47 -32.35
N SER A 408 8.80 -2.31 -31.70
CA SER A 408 9.88 -1.34 -31.48
C SER A 408 10.13 -1.13 -29.99
N PRO A 409 10.80 -2.08 -29.30
CA PRO A 409 11.08 -1.96 -27.89
C PRO A 409 11.97 -0.75 -27.59
N THR A 410 11.67 -0.07 -26.48
CA THR A 410 12.34 1.14 -26.02
C THR A 410 12.92 0.96 -24.62
N LEU A 411 13.77 1.92 -24.20
CA LEU A 411 14.25 1.96 -22.81
C LEU A 411 13.10 2.23 -21.80
N LEU A 412 11.99 2.83 -22.26
CA LEU A 412 10.83 3.07 -21.40
C LEU A 412 10.13 1.76 -21.06
N ASP A 413 10.07 0.80 -21.99
CA ASP A 413 9.51 -0.53 -21.74
C ASP A 413 10.30 -1.27 -20.65
N LEU A 414 11.63 -1.15 -20.68
CA LEU A 414 12.49 -1.66 -19.60
C LEU A 414 12.19 -0.98 -18.25
N GLY A 415 11.96 0.33 -18.25
CA GLY A 415 11.53 1.07 -17.05
C GLY A 415 10.21 0.53 -16.48
N VAL A 416 9.22 0.28 -17.34
CA VAL A 416 7.93 -0.33 -16.96
C VAL A 416 8.15 -1.73 -16.39
N ALA A 417 9.01 -2.54 -17.01
CA ALA A 417 9.35 -3.87 -16.53
C ALA A 417 10.01 -3.85 -15.15
N VAL A 418 10.93 -2.91 -14.91
CA VAL A 418 11.59 -2.73 -13.60
C VAL A 418 10.57 -2.37 -12.53
N VAL A 419 9.71 -1.37 -12.78
CA VAL A 419 8.67 -0.97 -11.83
C VAL A 419 7.69 -2.12 -11.56
N SER A 420 7.31 -2.86 -12.60
CA SER A 420 6.44 -4.04 -12.48
C SER A 420 7.09 -5.15 -11.66
N GLY A 421 8.39 -5.39 -11.82
CA GLY A 421 9.14 -6.36 -11.03
C GLY A 421 9.27 -5.97 -9.55
N ILE A 422 9.46 -4.68 -9.26
CA ILE A 422 9.43 -4.16 -7.88
C ILE A 422 8.04 -4.36 -7.27
N ALA A 423 7.00 -3.93 -7.98
CA ALA A 423 5.62 -4.04 -7.53
C ALA A 423 5.22 -5.50 -7.28
N GLY A 424 5.53 -6.41 -8.20
CA GLY A 424 5.24 -7.84 -8.07
C GLY A 424 5.97 -8.50 -6.91
N ALA A 425 7.27 -8.26 -6.75
CA ALA A 425 8.03 -8.82 -5.64
C ALA A 425 7.55 -8.28 -4.29
N TYR A 426 7.28 -6.97 -4.20
CA TYR A 426 6.75 -6.35 -2.99
C TYR A 426 5.35 -6.87 -2.63
N ALA A 427 4.47 -7.02 -3.64
CA ALA A 427 3.14 -7.59 -3.49
C ALA A 427 3.19 -9.01 -2.94
N HIS A 428 4.01 -9.88 -3.52
CA HIS A 428 4.16 -11.26 -3.05
C HIS A 428 4.81 -11.33 -1.67
N ALA A 429 5.77 -10.46 -1.37
CA ALA A 429 6.41 -10.40 -0.06
C ALA A 429 5.47 -9.97 1.08
N ARG A 430 4.39 -9.24 0.78
CA ARG A 430 3.47 -8.69 1.78
C ARG A 430 2.06 -9.20 1.53
N SER A 431 1.63 -10.17 2.33
CA SER A 431 0.33 -10.85 2.19
C SER A 431 -0.88 -9.90 2.18
N GLU A 432 -0.81 -8.76 2.88
CA GLU A 432 -1.84 -7.71 2.90
C GLU A 432 -1.91 -6.94 1.58
N VAL A 433 -0.74 -6.64 1.00
CA VAL A 433 -0.62 -5.96 -0.30
C VAL A 433 -1.08 -6.88 -1.42
N ALA A 434 -0.77 -8.17 -1.36
CA ALA A 434 -1.25 -9.17 -2.30
C ALA A 434 -2.78 -9.20 -2.39
N ARG A 435 -3.49 -9.10 -1.25
CA ARG A 435 -4.97 -9.08 -1.21
C ARG A 435 -5.56 -7.80 -1.81
N SER A 436 -4.90 -6.66 -1.62
CA SER A 436 -5.34 -5.37 -2.15
C SER A 436 -5.06 -5.24 -3.66
N LEU A 437 -3.92 -5.76 -4.13
CA LEU A 437 -3.54 -5.75 -5.54
C LEU A 437 -4.27 -6.81 -6.38
N ALA A 438 -4.90 -7.80 -5.77
CA ALA A 438 -5.78 -8.73 -6.49
C ALA A 438 -6.91 -8.01 -7.26
N GLY A 439 -7.31 -6.80 -6.82
CA GLY A 439 -8.25 -5.93 -7.53
C GLY A 439 -7.60 -4.93 -8.52
N VAL A 440 -6.33 -4.62 -8.33
CA VAL A 440 -5.54 -3.73 -9.21
C VAL A 440 -4.60 -4.62 -10.02
N ALA A 441 -5.19 -5.31 -10.99
CA ALA A 441 -4.51 -6.00 -12.08
C ALA A 441 -3.06 -5.52 -12.27
N ILE A 442 -2.09 -6.34 -11.85
CA ILE A 442 -0.69 -6.12 -12.20
C ILE A 442 -0.58 -6.54 -13.67
N ALA A 443 -1.02 -5.64 -14.56
CA ALA A 443 -1.09 -5.84 -16.00
C ALA A 443 0.33 -5.77 -16.56
N VAL A 444 1.05 -6.89 -16.48
CA VAL A 444 2.40 -6.96 -17.01
C VAL A 444 2.32 -7.09 -18.53
N ALA A 445 3.10 -6.27 -19.24
CA ALA A 445 3.22 -6.25 -20.70
C ALA A 445 3.99 -7.46 -21.28
N LEU A 446 3.70 -8.69 -20.82
CA LEU A 446 4.37 -9.91 -21.31
C LEU A 446 3.53 -10.68 -22.32
N VAL A 447 2.24 -10.90 -22.05
CA VAL A 447 1.40 -11.71 -22.94
C VAL A 447 1.17 -11.05 -24.30
N PRO A 448 0.91 -9.73 -24.40
CA PRO A 448 0.65 -9.14 -25.71
C PRO A 448 1.87 -9.14 -26.66
N PRO A 449 3.11 -8.82 -26.24
CA PRO A 449 4.29 -9.02 -27.10
C PRO A 449 4.47 -10.48 -27.51
N LEU A 450 4.20 -11.43 -26.61
CA LEU A 450 4.29 -12.85 -26.92
C LEU A 450 3.20 -13.30 -27.93
N ALA A 451 1.99 -12.75 -27.83
CA ALA A 451 0.92 -12.96 -28.79
C ALA A 451 1.29 -12.36 -30.16
N VAL A 452 1.85 -11.14 -30.22
CA VAL A 452 2.37 -10.54 -31.47
C VAL A 452 3.49 -11.38 -32.08
N ALA A 453 4.38 -11.93 -31.25
CA ALA A 453 5.41 -12.84 -31.75
C ALA A 453 4.77 -14.08 -32.42
N GLY A 454 3.72 -14.65 -31.81
CA GLY A 454 2.94 -15.74 -32.41
C GLY A 454 2.20 -15.32 -33.69
N ILE A 455 1.69 -14.09 -33.78
CA ILE A 455 1.11 -13.54 -35.02
C ILE A 455 2.18 -13.47 -36.11
N GLY A 456 3.38 -12.98 -35.79
CA GLY A 456 4.52 -12.94 -36.73
C GLY A 456 4.88 -14.32 -37.27
N LEU A 457 4.95 -15.34 -36.40
CA LEU A 457 5.15 -16.74 -36.82
C LEU A 457 4.00 -17.24 -37.71
N GLY A 458 2.74 -16.95 -37.38
CA GLY A 458 1.58 -17.33 -38.17
C GLY A 458 1.53 -16.67 -39.55
N TRP A 459 2.07 -15.45 -39.67
CA TRP A 459 2.23 -14.75 -40.94
C TRP A 459 3.51 -15.14 -41.72
N ALA A 460 4.40 -15.93 -41.12
CA ALA A 460 5.77 -16.15 -41.58
C ALA A 460 6.60 -14.85 -41.71
N ASP A 461 6.24 -13.82 -40.93
CA ASP A 461 6.99 -12.57 -40.83
C ASP A 461 7.94 -12.62 -39.62
N PHE A 462 9.20 -12.95 -39.92
CA PHE A 462 10.25 -13.03 -38.90
C PHE A 462 10.61 -11.67 -38.30
N SER A 463 10.38 -10.56 -39.01
CA SER A 463 10.62 -9.21 -38.48
C SER A 463 9.66 -8.91 -37.34
N VAL A 464 8.38 -9.22 -37.53
CA VAL A 464 7.33 -9.12 -36.50
C VAL A 464 7.65 -10.04 -35.32
N PHE A 465 8.03 -11.29 -35.59
CA PHE A 465 8.38 -12.25 -34.55
C PHE A 465 9.55 -11.79 -33.66
N PHE A 466 10.68 -11.40 -34.27
CA PHE A 466 11.87 -11.02 -33.50
C PHE A 466 11.69 -9.69 -32.77
N GLY A 467 11.00 -8.71 -33.36
CA GLY A 467 10.72 -7.43 -32.71
C GLY A 467 9.91 -7.60 -31.42
N ALA A 468 8.82 -8.36 -31.49
CA ALA A 468 7.97 -8.61 -30.34
C ALA A 468 8.58 -9.58 -29.32
N SER A 469 9.32 -10.59 -29.79
CA SER A 469 10.07 -11.50 -28.90
C SER A 469 11.15 -10.77 -28.11
N LEU A 470 11.79 -9.77 -28.73
CA LEU A 470 12.75 -8.92 -28.04
C LEU A 470 12.07 -8.15 -26.92
N LEU A 471 10.96 -7.44 -27.19
CA LEU A 471 10.18 -6.73 -26.17
C LEU A 471 9.71 -7.66 -25.02
N PHE A 472 9.29 -8.88 -25.33
CA PHE A 472 8.98 -9.87 -24.30
C PHE A 472 10.20 -10.18 -23.42
N LEU A 473 11.35 -10.44 -24.05
CA LEU A 473 12.57 -10.85 -23.37
C LEU A 473 13.16 -9.71 -22.51
N THR A 474 13.07 -8.47 -22.98
CA THR A 474 13.46 -7.30 -22.17
C THR A 474 12.62 -7.16 -20.93
N ASN A 475 11.32 -7.33 -21.08
CA ASN A 475 10.39 -7.19 -19.97
C ASN A 475 10.62 -8.31 -18.96
N LEU A 476 10.76 -9.55 -19.44
CA LEU A 476 11.06 -10.71 -18.60
C LEU A 476 12.34 -10.51 -17.79
N THR A 477 13.43 -10.12 -18.43
CA THR A 477 14.73 -9.95 -17.75
C THR A 477 14.74 -8.77 -16.78
N GLY A 478 14.11 -7.65 -17.16
CA GLY A 478 13.93 -6.48 -16.30
C GLY A 478 13.14 -6.80 -15.03
N ILE A 479 12.03 -7.54 -15.18
CA ILE A 479 11.21 -8.00 -14.04
C ILE A 479 12.05 -8.91 -13.15
N VAL A 480 12.73 -9.91 -13.71
CA VAL A 480 13.54 -10.86 -12.93
C VAL A 480 14.60 -10.16 -12.08
N LEU A 481 15.35 -9.23 -12.69
CA LEU A 481 16.38 -8.48 -11.99
C LEU A 481 15.77 -7.58 -10.90
N ALA A 482 14.74 -6.82 -11.23
CA ALA A 482 14.10 -5.88 -10.31
C ALA A 482 13.45 -6.61 -9.11
N SER A 483 12.80 -7.74 -9.36
CA SER A 483 12.23 -8.59 -8.31
C SER A 483 13.31 -9.19 -7.42
N ALA A 484 14.43 -9.67 -7.98
CA ALA A 484 15.56 -10.17 -7.19
C ALA A 484 16.18 -9.06 -6.29
N LEU A 485 16.35 -7.84 -6.81
CA LEU A 485 16.83 -6.71 -6.02
C LEU A 485 15.84 -6.29 -4.93
N THR A 486 14.54 -6.37 -5.21
CA THR A 486 13.49 -6.07 -4.23
C THR A 486 13.48 -7.07 -3.08
N PHE A 487 13.55 -8.37 -3.38
CA PHE A 487 13.67 -9.40 -2.34
C PHE A 487 14.96 -9.26 -1.50
N LEU A 488 16.06 -8.83 -2.13
CA LEU A 488 17.30 -8.51 -1.41
C LEU A 488 17.10 -7.33 -0.45
N ALA A 489 16.47 -6.24 -0.92
CA ALA A 489 16.19 -5.06 -0.11
C ALA A 489 15.22 -5.34 1.05
N LEU A 490 14.30 -6.31 0.89
CA LEU A 490 13.37 -6.76 1.92
C LEU A 490 13.96 -7.82 2.88
N GLY A 491 15.22 -8.21 2.70
CA GLY A 491 15.91 -9.13 3.62
C GLY A 491 15.67 -10.62 3.39
N TYR A 492 15.07 -11.04 2.25
CA TYR A 492 14.77 -12.45 1.98
C TYR A 492 16.01 -13.31 1.64
N SER A 493 17.17 -12.68 1.40
CA SER A 493 18.46 -13.32 1.18
C SER A 493 19.61 -12.50 1.75
N ALA A 494 20.65 -13.17 2.26
CA ALA A 494 21.88 -12.53 2.70
C ALA A 494 22.72 -12.08 1.50
N PHE A 495 23.35 -10.90 1.58
CA PHE A 495 24.14 -10.32 0.48
C PHE A 495 25.23 -11.26 -0.06
N SER A 496 25.88 -12.02 0.83
CA SER A 496 26.91 -13.01 0.47
C SER A 496 26.40 -14.13 -0.45
N ARG A 497 25.15 -14.58 -0.24
CA ARG A 497 24.49 -15.59 -1.08
C ARG A 497 23.84 -14.97 -2.33
N ALA A 498 23.34 -13.74 -2.21
CA ALA A 498 22.70 -13.03 -3.31
C ALA A 498 23.64 -12.67 -4.47
N ARG A 499 24.93 -12.43 -4.18
CA ARG A 499 25.89 -11.90 -5.17
C ARG A 499 25.91 -12.66 -6.49
N ARG A 500 26.02 -14.00 -6.48
CA ARG A 500 26.04 -14.77 -7.74
C ARG A 500 24.70 -14.75 -8.46
N GLY A 501 23.59 -14.85 -7.73
CA GLY A 501 22.25 -14.79 -8.29
C GLY A 501 21.97 -13.47 -9.01
N VAL A 502 22.31 -12.34 -8.37
CA VAL A 502 22.20 -11.00 -8.95
C VAL A 502 23.13 -10.84 -10.15
N MET A 503 24.36 -11.36 -10.09
CA MET A 503 25.28 -11.36 -11.24
C MET A 503 24.71 -12.12 -12.43
N TRP A 504 24.10 -13.29 -12.23
CA TRP A 504 23.45 -14.04 -13.31
C TRP A 504 22.25 -13.29 -13.90
N ALA A 505 21.40 -12.70 -13.06
CA ALA A 505 20.28 -11.88 -13.54
C ALA A 505 20.77 -10.66 -14.33
N LEU A 506 21.84 -10.00 -13.87
CA LEU A 506 22.45 -8.85 -14.53
C LEU A 506 23.14 -9.24 -15.85
N ALA A 507 23.82 -10.39 -15.89
CA ALA A 507 24.40 -10.94 -17.12
C ALA A 507 23.31 -11.25 -18.16
N LEU A 508 22.17 -11.80 -17.73
CA LEU A 508 21.01 -12.04 -18.60
C LEU A 508 20.44 -10.73 -19.16
N VAL A 509 20.30 -9.69 -18.32
CA VAL A 509 19.88 -8.36 -18.80
C VAL A 509 20.87 -7.79 -19.81
N ILE A 510 22.18 -7.85 -19.55
CA ILE A 510 23.21 -7.38 -20.48
C ILE A 510 23.13 -8.13 -21.82
N LEU A 511 22.95 -9.45 -21.78
CA LEU A 511 22.80 -10.28 -22.97
C LEU A 511 21.62 -9.81 -23.85
N VAL A 512 20.49 -9.46 -23.22
CA VAL A 512 19.29 -8.99 -23.93
C VAL A 512 19.43 -7.52 -24.39
N CYS A 513 20.20 -6.70 -23.68
CA CYS A 513 20.48 -5.32 -24.06
C CYS A 513 21.27 -5.19 -25.37
N ILE A 514 22.06 -6.19 -25.76
CA ILE A 514 22.84 -6.18 -27.02
C ILE A 514 21.93 -6.16 -28.26
N PRO A 515 21.03 -7.13 -28.50
CA PRO A 515 20.12 -7.12 -29.65
C PRO A 515 19.12 -5.95 -29.57
N LEU A 516 18.72 -5.54 -28.36
CA LEU A 516 17.94 -4.32 -28.14
C LEU A 516 18.62 -3.07 -28.71
N SER A 517 19.90 -2.88 -28.40
CA SER A 517 20.66 -1.71 -28.86
C SER A 517 20.72 -1.67 -30.38
N VAL A 518 20.84 -2.84 -31.03
CA VAL A 518 20.78 -2.97 -32.49
C VAL A 518 19.38 -2.63 -33.01
N GLY A 519 18.31 -3.17 -32.40
CA GLY A 519 16.91 -2.87 -32.76
C GLY A 519 16.56 -1.38 -32.60
N PHE A 520 16.98 -0.78 -31.50
CA PHE A 520 16.80 0.64 -31.20
C PHE A 520 17.54 1.52 -32.22
N LYS A 521 18.80 1.21 -32.56
CA LYS A 521 19.54 1.92 -33.60
C LYS A 521 18.83 1.85 -34.96
N ARG A 522 18.24 0.70 -35.30
CA ARG A 522 17.46 0.50 -36.54
C ARG A 522 16.19 1.34 -36.55
N MET A 523 15.41 1.33 -35.47
CA MET A 523 14.20 2.14 -35.32
C MET A 523 14.52 3.65 -35.41
N VAL A 524 15.57 4.11 -34.71
CA VAL A 524 16.02 5.51 -34.75
C VAL A 524 16.43 5.92 -36.16
N TRP A 525 17.07 5.02 -36.90
CA TRP A 525 17.46 5.27 -38.29
C TRP A 525 16.24 5.40 -39.21
N GLU A 526 15.24 4.52 -39.11
CA GLU A 526 13.99 4.63 -39.86
C GLU A 526 13.22 5.91 -39.53
N HIS A 527 13.09 6.23 -38.24
CA HIS A 527 12.45 7.48 -37.82
C HIS A 527 13.20 8.73 -38.30
N LYS A 528 14.53 8.67 -38.42
CA LYS A 528 15.32 9.75 -39.01
C LYS A 528 14.99 9.93 -40.50
N ILE A 529 14.85 8.84 -41.26
CA ILE A 529 14.47 8.87 -42.69
C ILE A 529 13.07 9.45 -42.85
N VAL A 530 12.09 8.94 -42.09
CA VAL A 530 10.72 9.45 -42.14
C VAL A 530 10.70 10.92 -41.75
N ARG A 531 11.38 11.33 -40.68
CA ARG A 531 11.43 12.74 -40.24
C ARG A 531 12.18 13.65 -41.21
N SER A 532 13.19 13.18 -41.92
CA SER A 532 13.95 13.99 -42.87
C SER A 532 13.18 14.20 -44.19
N LEU A 533 12.24 13.31 -44.50
CA LEU A 533 11.48 13.35 -45.75
C LEU A 533 10.04 13.86 -45.55
N ASP A 534 9.39 13.54 -44.43
CA ASP A 534 7.98 13.88 -44.18
C ASP A 534 7.78 15.39 -44.04
N GLY A 535 6.84 15.92 -44.83
CA GLY A 535 6.53 17.34 -44.90
C GLY A 535 7.52 18.20 -45.70
N THR A 536 8.61 17.62 -46.23
CA THR A 536 9.55 18.35 -47.10
C THR A 536 8.95 18.61 -48.48
N LYS A 537 9.35 19.73 -49.08
CA LYS A 537 9.00 20.08 -50.47
C LYS A 537 10.19 19.79 -51.37
N ILE A 538 10.06 18.78 -52.22
CA ILE A 538 11.08 18.41 -53.21
C ILE A 538 10.47 18.60 -54.60
N ALA A 539 11.14 19.36 -55.48
CA ALA A 539 10.64 19.70 -56.82
C ALA A 539 9.21 20.31 -56.84
N GLY A 540 8.83 21.02 -55.78
CA GLY A 540 7.49 21.61 -55.60
C GLY A 540 6.40 20.64 -55.12
N LEU A 541 6.74 19.36 -54.91
CA LEU A 541 5.85 18.32 -54.41
C LEU A 541 6.06 18.14 -52.90
N ARG A 542 4.98 18.00 -52.14
CA ARG A 542 5.07 17.72 -50.69
C ARG A 542 5.00 16.23 -50.45
N ILE A 543 5.96 15.71 -49.69
CA ILE A 543 6.05 14.29 -49.34
C ILE A 543 5.28 14.04 -48.04
N GLN A 544 4.41 13.03 -48.03
CA GLN A 544 3.67 12.56 -46.85
C GLN A 544 3.55 11.03 -46.87
N ASP A 545 3.06 10.45 -45.77
CA ASP A 545 2.76 9.02 -45.62
C ASP A 545 3.93 8.11 -46.05
N ILE A 546 5.11 8.34 -45.46
CA ILE A 546 6.34 7.62 -45.83
C ILE A 546 6.41 6.30 -45.06
N HIS A 547 6.44 5.19 -45.79
CA HIS A 547 6.74 3.88 -45.24
C HIS A 547 8.07 3.37 -45.81
N VAL A 548 8.94 2.94 -44.90
CA VAL A 548 10.27 2.42 -45.23
C VAL A 548 10.20 0.89 -45.19
N HIS A 549 10.43 0.25 -46.33
CA HIS A 549 10.53 -1.20 -46.46
C HIS A 549 11.99 -1.60 -46.67
N ARG A 550 12.48 -2.51 -45.82
CA ARG A 550 13.87 -2.96 -45.84
C ARG A 550 14.09 -3.99 -46.95
N HIS A 551 14.31 -3.53 -48.17
CA HIS A 551 14.82 -4.33 -49.29
C HIS A 551 16.18 -3.76 -49.73
N GLU A 552 16.96 -4.51 -50.50
CA GLU A 552 18.14 -3.98 -51.19
C GLU A 552 17.84 -3.98 -52.70
N PRO A 553 17.74 -2.81 -53.36
CA PRO A 553 17.87 -1.44 -52.81
C PRO A 553 16.72 -1.03 -51.88
N LEU A 554 16.92 0.02 -51.07
CA LEU A 554 15.97 0.47 -50.04
C LEU A 554 14.62 0.82 -50.67
N TYR A 555 13.54 0.15 -50.28
CA TYR A 555 12.21 0.39 -50.85
C TYR A 555 11.43 1.41 -50.01
N LEU A 556 11.03 2.53 -50.60
CA LEU A 556 10.27 3.59 -49.96
C LEU A 556 8.92 3.72 -50.65
N SER A 557 7.83 3.60 -49.88
CA SER A 557 6.50 3.98 -50.37
C SER A 557 6.11 5.33 -49.78
N THR A 558 5.62 6.24 -50.62
CA THR A 558 5.28 7.61 -50.19
C THR A 558 4.13 8.19 -50.99
N ARG A 559 3.37 9.10 -50.36
CA ARG A 559 2.36 9.91 -51.01
C ARG A 559 2.94 11.28 -51.40
N LEU A 560 2.89 11.60 -52.70
CA LEU A 560 3.26 12.91 -53.22
C LEU A 560 2.03 13.78 -53.43
N LEU A 561 2.02 14.95 -52.78
CA LEU A 561 0.97 15.96 -52.89
C LEU A 561 1.38 17.05 -53.87
N SER A 562 0.48 17.35 -54.81
CA SER A 562 0.67 18.38 -55.84
C SER A 562 -0.63 19.14 -56.12
N THR A 563 -0.53 20.40 -56.53
CA THR A 563 -1.66 21.17 -57.08
C THR A 563 -1.83 20.97 -58.59
N GLU A 564 -0.86 20.33 -59.24
CA GLU A 564 -0.80 20.11 -60.68
C GLU A 564 -0.54 18.64 -61.01
N PRO A 565 -0.89 18.16 -62.22
CA PRO A 565 -0.55 16.82 -62.69
C PRO A 565 0.97 16.57 -62.60
N ILE A 566 1.37 15.42 -62.07
CA ILE A 566 2.78 15.07 -61.86
C ILE A 566 3.30 14.25 -63.06
N THR A 567 4.41 14.69 -63.66
CA THR A 567 5.11 13.98 -64.74
C THR A 567 6.16 13.01 -64.19
N SER A 568 6.47 11.93 -64.91
CA SER A 568 7.54 10.97 -64.56
C SER A 568 8.89 11.63 -64.26
N ALA A 569 9.30 12.63 -65.05
CA ALA A 569 10.53 13.37 -64.83
C ALA A 569 10.61 14.09 -63.47
N ARG A 570 9.47 14.54 -62.91
CA ARG A 570 9.43 15.13 -61.56
C ARG A 570 9.54 14.05 -60.48
N ILE A 571 9.01 12.86 -60.72
CA ILE A 571 9.15 11.71 -59.82
C ILE A 571 10.62 11.25 -59.78
N ASP A 572 11.30 11.20 -60.93
CA ASP A 572 12.73 10.87 -61.00
C ASP A 572 13.61 11.92 -60.29
N GLN A 573 13.25 13.20 -60.35
CA GLN A 573 13.92 14.25 -59.58
C GLN A 573 13.74 14.07 -58.07
N VAL A 574 12.54 13.69 -57.62
CA VAL A 574 12.29 13.38 -56.20
C VAL A 574 13.13 12.17 -55.78
N LYS A 575 13.14 11.10 -56.58
CA LYS A 575 13.96 9.91 -56.34
C LYS A 575 15.45 10.26 -56.21
N ALA A 576 16.01 10.97 -57.18
CA ALA A 576 17.43 11.36 -57.16
C ALA A 576 17.78 12.26 -55.96
N HIS A 577 16.85 13.12 -55.53
CA HIS A 577 17.05 13.95 -54.34
C HIS A 577 17.05 13.11 -53.05
N ILE A 578 16.15 12.11 -52.95
CA ILE A 578 16.10 11.17 -51.83
C ILE A 578 17.37 10.31 -51.78
N GLU A 579 17.82 9.77 -52.92
CA GLU A 579 19.05 8.99 -53.01
C GLU A 579 20.28 9.81 -52.59
N LYS A 580 20.32 11.11 -52.94
CA LYS A 580 21.37 12.03 -52.51
C LYS A 580 21.31 12.35 -51.01
N LEU A 581 20.12 12.45 -50.44
CA LEU A 581 19.90 12.71 -49.00
C LEU A 581 20.24 11.50 -48.14
N LEU A 582 19.99 10.30 -48.66
CA LEU A 582 20.20 9.04 -47.95
C LEU A 582 21.55 8.37 -48.26
N GLU A 583 22.30 8.90 -49.22
CA GLU A 583 23.59 8.38 -49.69
C GLU A 583 23.57 6.89 -50.09
N GLN A 584 22.42 6.40 -50.57
CA GLN A 584 22.20 4.99 -50.95
C GLN A 584 21.13 4.88 -52.06
N PRO A 585 21.15 3.83 -52.89
CA PRO A 585 20.13 3.62 -53.93
C PRO A 585 18.77 3.28 -53.33
N VAL A 586 17.70 3.79 -53.94
CA VAL A 586 16.33 3.66 -53.44
C VAL A 586 15.40 3.16 -54.55
N GLU A 587 14.49 2.26 -54.22
CA GLU A 587 13.33 1.94 -55.03
C GLU A 587 12.13 2.71 -54.47
N LEU A 588 11.47 3.52 -55.31
CA LEU A 588 10.46 4.48 -54.85
C LEU A 588 9.09 4.10 -55.41
N GLU A 589 8.16 3.71 -54.55
CA GLU A 589 6.75 3.56 -54.85
C GLU A 589 6.02 4.86 -54.50
N VAL A 590 5.30 5.41 -55.46
CA VAL A 590 4.65 6.71 -55.32
C VAL A 590 3.15 6.61 -55.49
N THR A 591 2.41 7.06 -54.48
CA THR A 591 0.97 7.36 -54.61
C THR A 591 0.79 8.85 -54.85
N ILE A 592 0.14 9.22 -55.96
CA ILE A 592 -0.09 10.63 -56.31
C ILE A 592 -1.42 11.10 -55.73
N ALA A 593 -1.41 12.23 -55.02
CA ALA A 593 -2.63 12.89 -54.53
C ALA A 593 -2.65 14.35 -54.98
N ILE A 594 -3.66 14.72 -55.78
CA ILE A 594 -3.81 16.08 -56.29
C ILE A 594 -4.73 16.87 -55.35
N ILE A 595 -4.22 17.96 -54.76
CA ILE A 595 -4.99 18.89 -53.93
C ILE A 595 -5.44 20.05 -54.84
N ARG A 596 -6.76 20.28 -54.93
CA ARG A 596 -7.33 21.41 -55.69
C ARG A 596 -7.89 22.47 -54.76
#